data_AF-A0A9X4QPY6-F1
#
_entry.id   AF-A0A9X4QPY6-F1
#
_cell.length_a   1.000
_cell.length_b   1.000
_cell.length_c   1.000
_cell.angle_alpha   90.00
_cell.angle_beta   90.00
_cell.angle_gamma   90.00
#
_symmetry.space_group_name_H-M   'P 1'
#
loop_
_entity.id
_entity.type
_entity.pdbx_description
1 polymer ?
#
loop_
_entity_poly.entity_id
_entity_poly.type
_entity_poly.pdbx_seq_one_letter_code
_entity_poly.pdbx_strand_id
1 'polypeptide(L)'
;MIGFLAAFAALLGIAAIALAALLRKRSRQLDYLHVKLNAILENGTNERLLMFDSGNRVGRLLSDLNRLLDHAHRAGARYTNQEIEIRRMLSNISHDLKTPLTVVLGYSEILLHDRSLAEREREAMTANIHEKAQEVLRLVHSFFDLAKLEAGDTEIVLTRVNASELCRLKLLSFLRHVCKPWDKAGVVYAGRRPVCHG
;
A
#
# COMPACT_ATOMS: atom_id res chain seq x y z
N MET A 1 78.14 19.35 -20.30
CA MET A 1 76.94 20.21 -20.49
C MET A 1 75.86 19.52 -21.34
N ILE A 2 76.20 18.99 -22.53
CA ILE A 2 75.24 18.34 -23.45
C ILE A 2 74.54 17.11 -22.83
N GLY A 3 75.28 16.25 -22.11
CA GLY A 3 74.70 15.06 -21.46
C GLY A 3 73.63 15.38 -20.40
N PHE A 4 73.77 16.49 -19.67
CA PHE A 4 72.78 16.93 -18.68
C PHE A 4 71.49 17.43 -19.33
N LEU A 5 71.61 18.15 -20.47
CA LEU A 5 70.45 18.60 -21.26
C LEU A 5 69.67 17.41 -21.84
N ALA A 6 70.36 16.40 -22.38
CA ALA A 6 69.73 15.20 -22.90
C ALA A 6 68.98 14.40 -21.81
N ALA A 7 69.60 14.25 -20.63
CA ALA A 7 68.96 13.57 -19.50
C ALA A 7 67.72 14.31 -18.99
N PHE A 8 67.77 15.65 -18.91
CA PHE A 8 66.63 16.47 -18.49
C PHE A 8 65.47 16.39 -19.48
N ALA A 9 65.75 16.44 -20.78
CA ALA A 9 64.74 16.27 -21.83
C ALA A 9 64.07 14.90 -21.78
N ALA A 10 64.85 13.82 -21.57
CA ALA A 10 64.32 12.48 -21.41
C ALA A 10 63.41 12.36 -20.17
N LEU A 11 63.79 12.97 -19.05
CA LEU A 11 63.02 12.95 -17.81
C LEU A 11 61.69 13.73 -17.95
N LEU A 12 61.70 14.86 -18.64
CA LEU A 12 60.48 15.60 -19.01
C LEU A 12 59.57 14.78 -19.94
N GLY A 13 60.14 14.07 -20.91
CA GLY A 13 59.38 13.20 -21.80
C GLY A 13 58.68 12.06 -21.05
N ILE A 14 59.41 11.40 -20.13
CA ILE A 14 58.84 10.34 -19.28
C ILE A 14 57.73 10.90 -18.37
N ALA A 15 57.96 12.06 -17.75
CA ALA A 15 56.96 12.71 -16.91
C ALA A 15 55.69 13.09 -17.69
N ALA A 16 55.84 13.60 -18.92
CA ALA A 16 54.72 13.93 -19.80
C ALA A 16 53.91 12.69 -20.20
N ILE A 17 54.59 11.58 -20.53
CA ILE A 17 53.93 10.30 -20.86
C ILE A 17 53.19 9.75 -19.65
N ALA A 18 53.80 9.76 -18.46
CA ALA A 18 53.17 9.31 -17.22
C ALA A 18 51.93 10.14 -16.86
N LEU A 19 52.01 11.47 -17.00
CA LEU A 19 50.89 12.37 -16.77
C LEU A 19 49.76 12.12 -17.77
N ALA A 20 50.08 11.97 -19.06
CA ALA A 20 49.12 11.65 -20.10
C ALA A 20 48.43 10.30 -19.85
N ALA A 21 49.16 9.29 -19.38
CA ALA A 21 48.60 7.98 -19.03
C ALA A 21 47.62 8.07 -17.85
N LEU A 22 47.96 8.85 -16.81
CA LEU A 22 47.07 9.07 -15.65
C LEU A 22 45.79 9.83 -16.02
N LEU A 23 45.89 10.86 -16.87
CA LEU A 23 44.74 11.62 -17.36
C LEU A 23 43.83 10.76 -18.24
N ARG A 24 44.40 9.98 -19.15
CA ARG A 24 43.63 9.03 -19.99
C ARG A 24 42.94 7.95 -19.15
N LYS A 25 43.60 7.43 -18.10
CA LYS A 25 43.00 6.45 -17.18
C LYS A 25 41.76 7.01 -16.49
N ARG A 26 41.83 8.27 -16.00
CA ARG A 26 40.69 8.95 -15.37
C ARG A 26 39.54 9.22 -16.35
N SER A 27 39.85 9.68 -17.57
CA SER A 27 38.83 9.93 -18.60
C SER A 27 38.07 8.66 -18.95
N ARG A 28 38.77 7.56 -19.21
CA ARG A 28 38.14 6.27 -19.52
C ARG A 28 37.25 5.76 -18.38
N GLN A 29 37.63 6.03 -17.12
CA GLN A 29 36.80 5.67 -15.97
C GLN A 29 35.49 6.46 -15.95
N LEU A 30 35.53 7.77 -16.23
CA LEU A 30 34.32 8.58 -16.33
C LEU A 30 33.43 8.14 -17.48
N ASP A 31 34.01 7.82 -18.64
CA ASP A 31 33.27 7.32 -19.81
C ASP A 31 32.58 5.98 -19.50
N TYR A 32 33.27 5.06 -18.83
CA TYR A 32 32.67 3.79 -18.40
C TYR A 32 31.51 3.99 -17.43
N LEU A 33 31.67 4.88 -16.44
CA LEU A 33 30.61 5.19 -15.49
C LEU A 33 29.41 5.83 -16.18
N HIS A 34 29.64 6.72 -17.14
CA HIS A 34 28.58 7.36 -17.89
C HIS A 34 27.79 6.35 -18.75
N VAL A 35 28.49 5.49 -19.50
CA VAL A 35 27.86 4.43 -20.30
C VAL A 35 27.08 3.46 -19.43
N LYS A 36 27.64 3.02 -18.30
CA LYS A 36 26.98 2.06 -17.41
C LYS A 36 25.77 2.68 -16.69
N LEU A 37 25.86 3.94 -16.29
CA LEU A 37 24.74 4.66 -15.69
C LEU A 37 23.58 4.82 -16.69
N ASN A 38 23.88 5.20 -17.94
CA ASN A 38 22.85 5.29 -18.97
C ASN A 38 22.21 3.91 -19.23
N ALA A 39 23.01 2.83 -19.26
CA ALA A 39 22.46 1.49 -19.41
C ALA A 39 21.54 1.08 -18.23
N ILE A 40 21.84 1.50 -17.00
CA ILE A 40 20.98 1.26 -15.83
C ILE A 40 19.67 2.06 -15.95
N LEU A 41 19.76 3.33 -16.38
CA LEU A 41 18.59 4.19 -16.56
C LEU A 41 17.68 3.72 -17.70
N GLU A 42 18.25 3.25 -18.82
CA GLU A 42 17.49 2.77 -19.98
C GLU A 42 16.91 1.37 -19.77
N ASN A 43 17.65 0.46 -19.15
CA ASN A 43 17.21 -0.93 -18.97
C ASN A 43 16.48 -1.18 -17.64
N GLY A 44 16.43 -0.18 -16.75
CA GLY A 44 15.77 -0.29 -15.44
C GLY A 44 16.38 -1.35 -14.53
N THR A 45 17.68 -1.62 -14.65
CA THR A 45 18.34 -2.70 -13.89
C THR A 45 18.75 -2.24 -12.49
N ASN A 46 18.61 -3.12 -11.49
CA ASN A 46 19.07 -2.86 -10.11
C ASN A 46 20.60 -3.07 -9.93
N GLU A 47 21.38 -2.91 -10.99
CA GLU A 47 22.82 -3.16 -10.93
C GLU A 47 23.55 -2.04 -10.21
N ARG A 48 24.58 -2.42 -9.44
CA ARG A 48 25.46 -1.46 -8.77
C ARG A 48 26.63 -1.10 -9.65
N LEU A 49 27.04 0.17 -9.58
CA LEU A 49 28.27 0.61 -10.20
C LEU A 49 29.45 0.15 -9.33
N LEU A 50 30.18 -0.85 -9.80
CA LEU A 50 31.36 -1.41 -9.12
C LEU A 50 32.63 -0.74 -9.63
N MET A 51 33.54 -0.36 -8.73
CA MET A 51 34.88 0.12 -9.08
C MET A 51 35.96 -0.50 -8.21
N PHE A 52 37.17 -0.62 -8.78
CA PHE A 52 38.33 -1.28 -8.18
C PHE A 52 39.17 -0.36 -7.26
N ASP A 53 38.88 0.95 -7.19
CA ASP A 53 39.62 1.90 -6.33
C ASP A 53 38.68 2.90 -5.66
N SER A 54 38.15 2.49 -4.50
CA SER A 54 37.18 3.23 -3.69
C SER A 54 37.79 4.36 -2.86
N GLY A 55 39.13 4.46 -2.78
CA GLY A 55 39.84 5.40 -1.90
C GLY A 55 39.96 6.82 -2.46
N ASN A 56 39.76 6.99 -3.77
CA ASN A 56 39.92 8.28 -4.45
C ASN A 56 38.60 9.11 -4.47
N ARG A 57 38.69 10.37 -4.89
CA ARG A 57 37.53 11.30 -4.97
C ARG A 57 36.38 10.76 -5.83
N VAL A 58 36.70 10.03 -6.89
CA VAL A 58 35.70 9.46 -7.82
C VAL A 58 34.99 8.27 -7.16
N GLY A 59 35.71 7.46 -6.37
CA GLY A 59 35.12 6.35 -5.60
C GLY A 59 34.08 6.83 -4.59
N ARG A 60 34.34 7.93 -3.86
CA ARG A 60 33.35 8.53 -2.94
C ARG A 60 32.10 9.01 -3.66
N LEU A 61 32.27 9.76 -4.76
CA LEU A 61 31.14 10.21 -5.58
C LEU A 61 30.33 9.03 -6.13
N LEU A 62 31.00 7.95 -6.54
CA LEU A 62 30.33 6.75 -7.01
C LEU A 62 29.50 6.07 -5.91
N SER A 63 30.01 6.03 -4.67
CA SER A 63 29.27 5.49 -3.54
C SER A 63 28.02 6.33 -3.24
N ASP A 64 28.13 7.65 -3.31
CA ASP A 64 26.96 8.54 -3.13
C ASP A 64 25.96 8.36 -4.26
N LEU A 65 26.42 8.20 -5.51
CA LEU A 65 25.57 7.90 -6.66
C LEU A 65 24.85 6.55 -6.53
N ASN A 66 25.56 5.50 -6.12
CA ASN A 66 24.95 4.20 -5.84
C ASN A 66 23.90 4.30 -4.73
N ARG A 67 24.15 5.11 -3.68
CA ARG A 67 23.15 5.36 -2.64
C ARG A 67 21.91 6.04 -3.22
N LEU A 68 22.08 7.06 -4.08
CA LEU A 68 20.96 7.72 -4.76
C LEU A 68 20.17 6.76 -5.66
N LEU A 69 20.85 5.90 -6.42
CA LEU A 69 20.20 4.86 -7.23
C LEU A 69 19.41 3.89 -6.34
N ASP A 70 19.98 3.42 -5.23
CA ASP A 70 19.27 2.57 -4.26
C ASP A 70 18.02 3.30 -3.69
N HIS A 71 18.11 4.60 -3.42
CA HIS A 71 16.96 5.40 -2.99
C HIS A 71 15.89 5.50 -4.09
N ALA A 72 16.28 5.77 -5.34
CA ALA A 72 15.36 5.87 -6.47
C ALA A 72 14.66 4.54 -6.75
N HIS A 73 15.39 3.42 -6.76
CA HIS A 73 14.82 2.08 -6.95
C HIS A 73 13.84 1.72 -5.81
N ARG A 74 14.21 2.02 -4.55
CA ARG A 74 13.32 1.81 -3.41
C ARG A 74 12.07 2.69 -3.48
N ALA A 75 12.20 3.94 -3.92
CA ALA A 75 11.05 4.82 -4.12
C ALA A 75 10.13 4.28 -5.21
N GLY A 76 10.68 3.89 -6.36
CA GLY A 76 9.93 3.26 -7.46
C GLY A 76 9.19 2.01 -7.01
N ALA A 77 9.86 1.09 -6.31
CA ALA A 77 9.24 -0.12 -5.78
C ALA A 77 8.12 0.16 -4.76
N ARG A 78 8.27 1.22 -3.94
CA ARG A 78 7.21 1.66 -3.02
C ARG A 78 5.99 2.16 -3.79
N TYR A 79 6.18 3.00 -4.80
CA TYR A 79 5.08 3.50 -5.63
C TYR A 79 4.32 2.37 -6.31
N THR A 80 5.02 1.42 -6.91
CA THR A 80 4.37 0.26 -7.55
C THR A 80 3.60 -0.59 -6.55
N ASN A 81 4.16 -0.81 -5.36
CA ASN A 81 3.48 -1.57 -4.31
C ASN A 81 2.22 -0.84 -3.81
N GLN A 82 2.30 0.47 -3.57
CA GLN A 82 1.15 1.31 -3.20
C GLN A 82 0.07 1.25 -4.27
N GLU A 83 0.44 1.35 -5.55
CA GLU A 83 -0.52 1.26 -6.65
C GLU A 83 -1.21 -0.10 -6.68
N ILE A 84 -0.46 -1.20 -6.49
CA ILE A 84 -1.01 -2.56 -6.41
C ILE A 84 -1.97 -2.69 -5.21
N GLU A 85 -1.60 -2.15 -4.05
CA GLU A 85 -2.42 -2.18 -2.83
C GLU A 85 -3.74 -1.43 -3.03
N ILE A 86 -3.69 -0.21 -3.57
CA ILE A 86 -4.89 0.58 -3.90
C ILE A 86 -5.79 -0.17 -4.88
N ARG A 87 -5.23 -0.73 -5.96
CA ARG A 87 -6.01 -1.50 -6.95
C ARG A 87 -6.67 -2.72 -6.33
N ARG A 88 -5.96 -3.46 -5.46
CA ARG A 88 -6.53 -4.61 -4.74
C ARG A 88 -7.65 -4.18 -3.80
N MET A 89 -7.45 -3.10 -3.05
CA MET A 89 -8.44 -2.54 -2.14
C MET A 89 -9.73 -2.17 -2.88
N LEU A 90 -9.62 -1.41 -3.99
CA LEU A 90 -10.76 -1.04 -4.83
C LEU A 90 -11.49 -2.27 -5.41
N SER A 91 -10.75 -3.28 -5.85
CA SER A 91 -11.33 -4.54 -6.33
C SER A 91 -12.14 -5.24 -5.24
N ASN A 92 -11.59 -5.35 -4.03
CA ASN A 92 -12.26 -5.99 -2.91
C ASN A 92 -13.56 -5.27 -2.54
N ILE A 93 -13.51 -3.93 -2.44
CA ILE A 93 -14.70 -3.11 -2.17
C ILE A 93 -15.77 -3.29 -3.25
N SER A 94 -15.35 -3.31 -4.53
CA SER A 94 -16.28 -3.50 -5.64
C SER A 94 -17.02 -4.85 -5.54
N HIS A 95 -16.30 -5.91 -5.16
CA HIS A 95 -16.90 -7.22 -4.91
C HIS A 95 -17.88 -7.20 -3.73
N ASP A 96 -17.48 -6.60 -2.61
CA ASP A 96 -18.28 -6.54 -1.40
C ASP A 96 -19.54 -5.67 -1.57
N LEU A 97 -19.48 -4.63 -2.41
CA LEU A 97 -20.64 -3.80 -2.78
C LEU A 97 -21.59 -4.51 -3.75
N LYS A 98 -21.06 -5.28 -4.70
CA LYS A 98 -21.88 -5.97 -5.72
C LYS A 98 -22.90 -6.91 -5.10
N THR A 99 -22.52 -7.62 -4.04
CA THR A 99 -23.40 -8.60 -3.37
C THR A 99 -24.70 -7.98 -2.82
N PRO A 100 -24.66 -7.00 -1.89
CA PRO A 100 -25.87 -6.38 -1.37
C PRO A 100 -26.62 -5.56 -2.44
N LEU A 101 -25.94 -4.93 -3.40
CA LEU A 101 -26.60 -4.21 -4.49
C LEU A 101 -27.39 -5.13 -5.42
N THR A 102 -26.86 -6.33 -5.71
CA THR A 102 -27.57 -7.32 -6.53
C THR A 102 -28.85 -7.78 -5.82
N VAL A 103 -28.81 -7.93 -4.49
CA VAL A 103 -30.00 -8.26 -3.68
C VAL A 103 -31.02 -7.12 -3.71
N VAL A 104 -30.59 -5.86 -3.55
CA VAL A 104 -31.47 -4.69 -3.65
C VAL A 104 -32.14 -4.62 -5.01
N LEU A 105 -31.38 -4.82 -6.08
CA LEU A 105 -31.91 -4.80 -7.44
C LEU A 105 -32.94 -5.92 -7.65
N GLY A 106 -32.63 -7.15 -7.23
CA GLY A 106 -33.54 -8.28 -7.36
C GLY A 106 -34.88 -8.08 -6.61
N TYR A 107 -34.85 -7.58 -5.37
CA TYR A 107 -36.09 -7.25 -4.66
C TYR A 107 -36.84 -6.09 -5.32
N SER A 108 -36.14 -5.08 -5.82
CA SER A 108 -36.76 -3.94 -6.50
C SER A 108 -37.42 -4.38 -7.81
N GLU A 109 -36.80 -5.26 -8.59
CA GLU A 109 -37.36 -5.81 -9.82
C GLU A 109 -38.66 -6.58 -9.55
N ILE A 110 -38.69 -7.42 -8.51
CA ILE A 110 -39.89 -8.16 -8.10
C ILE A 110 -41.00 -7.18 -7.71
N LEU A 111 -40.70 -6.17 -6.88
CA LEU A 111 -41.67 -5.15 -6.46
C LEU A 111 -42.23 -4.31 -7.63
N LEU A 112 -41.42 -4.08 -8.67
CA LEU A 112 -41.84 -3.30 -9.85
C LEU A 112 -42.73 -4.11 -10.80
N HIS A 113 -42.48 -5.41 -10.95
CA HIS A 113 -43.14 -6.25 -11.96
C HIS A 113 -44.30 -7.08 -11.41
N ASP A 114 -44.27 -7.50 -10.14
CA ASP A 114 -45.31 -8.33 -9.56
C ASP A 114 -46.30 -7.50 -8.72
N ARG A 115 -47.46 -7.19 -9.33
CA ARG A 115 -48.55 -6.47 -8.66
C ARG A 115 -49.45 -7.38 -7.81
N SER A 116 -49.28 -8.70 -7.88
CA SER A 116 -50.09 -9.68 -7.16
C SER A 116 -49.58 -9.97 -5.74
N LEU A 117 -48.39 -9.46 -5.38
CA LEU A 117 -47.79 -9.62 -4.06
C LEU A 117 -48.73 -9.19 -2.94
N ALA A 118 -48.78 -10.01 -1.88
CA ALA A 118 -49.49 -9.64 -0.67
C ALA A 118 -48.79 -8.44 0.02
N GLU A 119 -49.54 -7.62 0.73
CA GLU A 119 -48.98 -6.41 1.35
C GLU A 119 -47.85 -6.71 2.34
N ARG A 120 -47.98 -7.81 3.09
CA ARG A 120 -46.91 -8.28 4.00
C ARG A 120 -45.61 -8.65 3.28
N GLU A 121 -45.70 -9.23 2.09
CA GLU A 121 -44.51 -9.60 1.30
C GLU A 121 -43.83 -8.35 0.75
N ARG A 122 -44.63 -7.38 0.31
CA ARG A 122 -44.17 -6.06 -0.15
C ARG A 122 -43.44 -5.31 0.95
N GLU A 123 -44.00 -5.26 2.16
CA GLU A 123 -43.37 -4.67 3.34
C GLU A 123 -42.05 -5.37 3.69
N ALA A 124 -42.03 -6.70 3.68
CA ALA A 124 -40.83 -7.48 3.99
C ALA A 124 -39.70 -7.24 2.97
N MET A 125 -40.00 -7.24 1.66
CA MET A 125 -39.03 -6.94 0.61
C MET A 125 -38.52 -5.50 0.71
N THR A 126 -39.39 -4.53 0.99
CA THR A 126 -39.00 -3.13 1.18
C THR A 126 -38.08 -2.96 2.40
N ALA A 127 -38.36 -3.66 3.50
CA ALA A 127 -37.49 -3.69 4.66
C ALA A 127 -36.11 -4.29 4.34
N ASN A 128 -36.06 -5.39 3.56
CA ASN A 128 -34.81 -6.01 3.13
C ASN A 128 -33.98 -5.07 2.24
N ILE A 129 -34.62 -4.35 1.30
CA ILE A 129 -33.96 -3.33 0.47
C ILE A 129 -33.33 -2.26 1.37
N HIS A 130 -34.07 -1.74 2.35
CA HIS A 130 -33.58 -0.73 3.26
C HIS A 130 -32.37 -1.23 4.08
N GLU A 131 -32.44 -2.44 4.62
CA GLU A 131 -31.34 -3.05 5.37
C GLU A 131 -30.08 -3.22 4.51
N LYS A 132 -30.23 -3.70 3.27
CA LYS A 132 -29.11 -3.89 2.34
C LYS A 132 -28.49 -2.56 1.88
N ALA A 133 -29.31 -1.52 1.69
CA ALA A 133 -28.81 -0.17 1.41
C ALA A 133 -28.03 0.41 2.60
N GLN A 134 -28.49 0.18 3.84
CA GLN A 134 -27.73 0.56 5.04
C GLN A 134 -26.41 -0.22 5.17
N GLU A 135 -26.39 -1.50 4.80
CA GLU A 135 -25.18 -2.32 4.77
C GLU A 135 -24.14 -1.75 3.79
N VAL A 136 -24.56 -1.41 2.57
CA VAL A 136 -23.72 -0.73 1.58
C VAL A 136 -23.15 0.58 2.15
N LEU A 137 -23.99 1.41 2.76
CA LEU A 137 -23.56 2.68 3.33
C LEU A 137 -22.49 2.49 4.42
N ARG A 138 -22.68 1.49 5.31
CA ARG A 138 -21.68 1.15 6.34
C ARG A 138 -20.36 0.70 5.74
N LEU A 139 -20.39 -0.09 4.66
CA LEU A 139 -19.18 -0.54 3.97
C LEU A 139 -18.41 0.62 3.35
N VAL A 140 -19.12 1.55 2.70
CA VAL A 140 -18.54 2.79 2.15
C VAL A 140 -17.90 3.64 3.24
N HIS A 141 -18.56 3.82 4.38
CA HIS A 141 -17.98 4.55 5.51
C HIS A 141 -16.72 3.87 6.05
N SER A 142 -16.76 2.55 6.24
CA SER A 142 -15.61 1.77 6.71
C SER A 142 -14.40 1.91 5.78
N PHE A 143 -14.65 1.97 4.47
CA PHE A 143 -13.61 2.24 3.49
C PHE A 143 -13.02 3.64 3.61
N PHE A 144 -13.84 4.69 3.70
CA PHE A 144 -13.35 6.06 3.88
C PHE A 144 -12.56 6.22 5.18
N ASP A 145 -12.98 5.56 6.25
CA ASP A 145 -12.26 5.56 7.52
C ASP A 145 -10.89 4.90 7.37
N LEU A 146 -10.80 3.76 6.67
CA LEU A 146 -9.53 3.11 6.37
C LEU A 146 -8.61 3.99 5.51
N ALA A 147 -9.15 4.65 4.48
CA ALA A 147 -8.39 5.55 3.62
C ALA A 147 -7.81 6.75 4.41
N LYS A 148 -8.58 7.31 5.34
CA LYS A 148 -8.11 8.38 6.24
C LYS A 148 -7.01 7.92 7.19
N LEU A 149 -7.10 6.68 7.68
CA LEU A 149 -6.07 6.08 8.53
C LEU A 149 -4.77 5.86 7.75
N GLU A 150 -4.85 5.38 6.51
CA GLU A 150 -3.67 5.18 5.64
C GLU A 150 -3.01 6.50 5.21
N ALA A 151 -3.80 7.55 5.00
CA ALA A 151 -3.30 8.89 4.69
C ALA A 151 -2.59 9.57 5.87
N GLY A 152 -2.75 9.07 7.09
CA GLY A 152 -2.23 9.71 8.30
C GLY A 152 -3.01 10.96 8.73
N ASP A 153 -4.15 11.23 8.10
CA ASP A 153 -5.02 12.40 8.37
C ASP A 153 -5.87 12.23 9.66
N THR A 154 -5.61 11.19 10.45
CA THR A 154 -6.37 10.88 11.66
C THR A 154 -5.49 11.05 12.89
N GLU A 155 -5.74 12.08 13.68
CA GLU A 155 -5.07 12.28 14.96
C GLU A 155 -5.67 11.33 16.02
N ILE A 156 -5.01 10.20 16.25
CA ILE A 156 -5.46 9.20 17.23
C ILE A 156 -5.06 9.66 18.64
N VAL A 157 -6.02 10.24 19.37
CA VAL A 157 -5.82 10.63 20.77
C VAL A 157 -5.90 9.39 21.66
N LEU A 158 -4.75 8.97 22.20
CA LEU A 158 -4.67 7.87 23.15
C LEU A 158 -5.24 8.30 24.51
N THR A 159 -6.27 7.60 24.98
CA THR A 159 -6.89 7.84 26.29
C THR A 159 -6.86 6.57 27.15
N ARG A 160 -6.78 6.73 28.48
CA ARG A 160 -6.90 5.58 29.39
C ARG A 160 -8.34 5.08 29.38
N VAL A 161 -8.52 3.81 29.04
CA VAL A 161 -9.81 3.13 29.05
C VAL A 161 -9.82 2.01 30.09
N ASN A 162 -10.96 1.81 30.75
CA ASN A 162 -11.16 0.66 31.64
C ASN A 162 -11.55 -0.55 30.80
N ALA A 163 -10.65 -1.53 30.71
CA ALA A 163 -10.85 -2.73 29.91
C ALA A 163 -12.09 -3.54 30.35
N SER A 164 -12.36 -3.62 31.66
CA SER A 164 -13.53 -4.34 32.19
C SER A 164 -14.84 -3.70 31.71
N GLU A 165 -14.90 -2.37 31.69
CA GLU A 165 -16.09 -1.65 31.26
C GLU A 165 -16.30 -1.71 29.75
N LEU A 166 -15.21 -1.62 28.97
CA LEU A 166 -15.25 -1.79 27.52
C LEU A 166 -15.73 -3.20 27.13
N CYS A 167 -15.19 -4.23 27.78
CA CYS A 167 -15.60 -5.61 27.59
C CYS A 167 -17.08 -5.81 27.94
N ARG A 168 -17.54 -5.26 29.08
CA ARG A 168 -18.95 -5.32 29.49
C ARG A 168 -19.87 -4.69 28.45
N LEU A 169 -19.56 -3.49 27.98
CA LEU A 169 -20.34 -2.77 26.97
C LEU A 169 -20.42 -3.56 25.65
N LYS A 170 -19.31 -4.16 25.20
CA LYS A 170 -19.32 -4.96 23.97
C LYS A 170 -20.03 -6.30 24.11
N LEU A 171 -19.82 -7.01 25.22
CA LEU A 171 -20.56 -8.24 25.55
C LEU A 171 -22.06 -8.00 25.56
N LEU A 172 -22.54 -6.92 26.21
CA LEU A 172 -23.96 -6.58 26.24
C LEU A 172 -24.52 -6.24 24.84
N SER A 173 -23.74 -5.57 24.00
CA SER A 173 -24.17 -5.30 22.62
C SER A 173 -24.27 -6.58 21.78
N PHE A 174 -23.32 -7.51 21.97
CA PHE A 174 -23.26 -8.78 21.25
C PHE A 174 -24.41 -9.70 21.64
N LEU A 175 -24.65 -9.85 22.96
CA LEU A 175 -25.73 -10.69 23.49
C LEU A 175 -27.11 -10.24 23.00
N ARG A 176 -27.32 -8.93 22.85
CA ARG A 176 -28.57 -8.37 22.30
C ARG A 176 -28.82 -8.78 20.84
N HIS A 177 -27.76 -8.92 20.05
CA HIS A 177 -27.87 -9.34 18.65
C HIS A 177 -28.13 -10.85 18.54
N VAL A 178 -27.48 -11.65 19.39
CA VAL A 178 -27.63 -13.11 19.43
C VAL A 178 -28.96 -13.57 20.02
N CYS A 179 -29.60 -12.79 20.91
CA CYS A 179 -30.90 -13.16 21.50
C CYS A 179 -32.12 -12.85 20.61
N LYS A 180 -32.06 -11.88 19.70
CA LYS A 180 -33.19 -11.52 18.82
C LYS A 180 -33.77 -12.69 17.96
N PRO A 181 -32.98 -13.64 17.45
CA PRO A 181 -33.50 -14.79 16.69
C PRO A 181 -34.40 -15.72 17.51
N TRP A 182 -34.15 -15.86 18.82
CA TRP A 182 -34.85 -16.83 19.67
C TRP A 182 -36.26 -16.37 20.06
N ASP A 183 -36.46 -15.07 20.18
CA ASP A 183 -37.77 -14.48 20.52
C ASP A 183 -38.76 -14.56 19.34
N LYS A 184 -38.25 -14.49 18.10
CA LYS A 184 -39.07 -14.67 16.88
C LYS A 184 -39.37 -16.14 16.55
N ALA A 185 -38.52 -17.07 16.98
CA ALA A 185 -38.65 -18.49 16.69
C ALA A 185 -39.57 -19.24 17.67
N GLY A 186 -40.07 -18.58 18.74
CA GLY A 186 -40.99 -19.20 19.70
C GLY A 186 -40.41 -20.43 20.42
N VAL A 187 -39.08 -20.57 20.44
CA VAL A 187 -38.43 -21.78 20.96
C VAL A 187 -38.37 -21.72 22.49
N VAL A 188 -39.31 -22.40 23.12
CA VAL A 188 -39.34 -22.62 24.57
C VAL A 188 -38.37 -23.76 24.90
N TYR A 189 -37.19 -23.44 25.44
CA TYR A 189 -36.34 -24.46 26.06
C TYR A 189 -36.82 -24.76 27.48
N ALA A 190 -37.11 -26.03 27.74
CA ALA A 190 -37.40 -26.55 29.09
C ALA A 190 -38.53 -25.83 29.86
N GLY A 191 -39.59 -25.40 29.17
CA GLY A 191 -40.80 -24.88 29.82
C GLY A 191 -40.66 -23.52 30.52
N ARG A 192 -39.56 -22.78 30.32
CA ARG A 192 -39.42 -21.40 30.81
C ARG A 192 -39.04 -20.47 29.66
N ARG A 193 -39.75 -19.35 29.51
CA ARG A 193 -39.30 -18.27 28.61
C ARG A 193 -37.94 -17.79 29.11
N PRO A 194 -36.93 -17.61 28.24
CA PRO A 194 -35.70 -16.96 28.65
C PRO A 194 -36.04 -15.53 29.06
N VAL A 195 -36.08 -15.29 30.36
CA VAL A 195 -36.30 -13.96 30.90
C VAL A 195 -34.99 -13.20 30.75
N CYS A 196 -34.90 -12.34 29.74
CA CYS A 196 -33.88 -11.31 29.68
C CYS A 196 -34.17 -10.32 30.82
N HIS A 197 -33.50 -10.46 31.96
CA HIS A 197 -33.46 -9.38 32.95
C HIS A 197 -32.58 -8.27 32.39
N GLY A 198 -33.20 -7.10 32.22
CA GLY A 198 -32.53 -5.84 31.86
C GLY A 198 -31.74 -5.26 33.02
#